data_AF-A0A958BBG3-F1
#
_entry.id   AF-A0A958BBG3-F1
#
_cell.length_a   1.000
_cell.length_b   1.000
_cell.length_c   1.000
_cell.angle_alpha   90.00
_cell.angle_beta   90.00
_cell.angle_gamma   90.00
#
_symmetry.space_group_name_H-M   'P 1'
#
loop_
_entity.id
_entity.type
_entity.pdbx_description
1 polymer ?
#
loop_
_entity_poly.entity_id
_entity_poly.type
_entity_poly.pdbx_seq_one_letter_code
_entity_poly.pdbx_strand_id
1 'polypeptide(L)'
;PARAEQRTTFQLHITRQEENLAKKQRLLGWRAYATNASEEKLSLSKAVDVYRDAYLHEHGYSRLKGKPLSLTPLYLHKDDQITGLIRLLSLALRLLTLIEFVVRQRLAEEACYLKGVYAGNRNRKTQTPRTETLLAVFKGLILTIIQTGEKEWGHLNPLTPTQKRILQLLGMTEEIYTSLVPESSNVVFLSAN
;
A
#
# COMPACT_ATOMS: atom_id res chain seq x y z
N PRO A 1 2.02 -43.83 -25.02
CA PRO A 1 3.34 -44.10 -24.40
C PRO A 1 3.35 -43.74 -22.90
N ALA A 2 3.63 -44.70 -22.03
CA ALA A 2 3.66 -44.50 -20.58
C ALA A 2 4.91 -43.71 -20.18
N ARG A 3 4.72 -42.62 -19.42
CA ARG A 3 5.80 -41.75 -18.93
C ARG A 3 6.58 -42.48 -17.84
N ALA A 4 7.84 -42.80 -18.11
CA ALA A 4 8.76 -43.30 -17.09
C ALA A 4 9.22 -42.11 -16.23
N GLU A 5 8.88 -42.13 -14.94
CA GLU A 5 9.29 -41.12 -13.98
C GLU A 5 10.27 -41.75 -12.99
N GLN A 6 11.51 -41.27 -12.98
CA GLN A 6 12.56 -41.79 -12.10
C GLN A 6 12.70 -40.86 -10.89
N ARG A 7 12.34 -41.37 -9.71
CA ARG A 7 12.40 -40.63 -8.46
C ARG A 7 13.69 -40.96 -7.73
N THR A 8 14.61 -39.99 -7.65
CA THR A 8 15.87 -40.13 -6.93
C THR A 8 15.78 -39.37 -5.62
N THR A 9 16.05 -40.06 -4.51
CA THR A 9 16.05 -39.46 -3.17
C THR A 9 17.50 -39.33 -2.70
N PHE A 10 17.91 -38.11 -2.39
CA PHE A 10 19.22 -37.84 -1.81
C PHE A 10 19.08 -37.71 -0.29
N GLN A 11 19.94 -38.39 0.45
CA GLN A 11 20.10 -38.17 1.89
C GLN A 11 21.40 -37.40 2.11
N LEU A 12 21.28 -36.17 2.60
CA LEU A 12 22.42 -35.32 2.91
C LEU A 12 22.68 -35.37 4.41
N HIS A 13 23.94 -35.63 4.77
CA HIS A 13 24.40 -35.45 6.14
C HIS A 13 25.05 -34.08 6.24
N ILE A 14 24.44 -33.20 7.04
CA ILE A 14 24.90 -31.83 7.24
C ILE A 14 25.64 -31.79 8.59
N THR A 15 26.94 -31.53 8.54
CA THR A 15 27.75 -31.36 9.75
C THR A 15 28.28 -29.93 9.83
N ARG A 16 28.04 -29.28 10.97
CA ARG A 16 28.44 -27.89 11.20
C ARG A 16 29.93 -27.83 11.58
N GLN A 17 30.73 -27.14 10.77
CA GLN A 17 32.16 -26.94 11.04
C GLN A 17 32.36 -25.70 11.94
N GLU A 18 32.38 -25.91 13.26
CA GLU A 18 32.44 -24.83 14.24
C GLU A 18 33.68 -23.93 14.11
N GLU A 19 34.85 -24.49 13.73
CA GLU A 19 36.07 -23.70 13.52
C GLU A 19 35.93 -22.68 12.39
N ASN A 20 35.33 -23.09 11.27
CA ASN A 20 35.12 -22.22 10.11
C ASN A 20 34.07 -21.14 10.40
N LEU A 21 33.10 -21.45 11.26
CA LEU A 21 32.12 -20.48 11.75
C LEU A 21 32.76 -19.48 12.70
N ALA A 22 33.58 -19.92 13.64
CA ALA A 22 34.29 -19.03 14.56
C ALA A 22 35.22 -18.08 13.81
N LYS A 23 35.97 -18.58 12.80
CA LYS A 23 36.80 -17.76 11.91
C LYS A 23 35.97 -16.71 11.17
N LYS A 24 34.82 -17.10 10.60
CA LYS A 24 33.91 -16.16 9.94
C LYS A 24 33.32 -15.13 10.91
N GLN A 25 32.89 -15.55 12.10
CA GLN A 25 32.30 -14.67 13.12
C GLN A 25 33.26 -13.56 13.55
N ARG A 26 34.56 -13.86 13.68
CA ARG A 26 35.59 -12.87 14.02
C ARG A 26 35.80 -11.80 12.94
N LEU A 27 35.47 -12.11 11.69
CA LEU A 27 35.58 -11.19 10.56
C LEU A 27 34.29 -10.37 10.36
N LEU A 28 33.22 -10.65 11.10
CA LEU A 28 31.99 -9.89 11.01
C LEU A 28 32.16 -8.53 11.69
N GLY A 29 31.51 -7.51 11.13
CA GLY A 29 31.37 -6.21 11.78
C GLY A 29 30.54 -6.31 13.06
N TRP A 30 30.82 -5.45 14.01
CA TRP A 30 30.04 -5.29 15.24
C TRP A 30 29.05 -4.14 15.08
N ARG A 31 27.86 -4.29 15.69
CA ARG A 31 26.85 -3.23 15.76
C ARG A 31 26.35 -3.13 17.19
N ALA A 32 26.60 -2.00 17.83
CA ALA A 32 26.11 -1.72 19.17
C ALA A 32 24.71 -1.09 19.10
N TYR A 33 23.84 -1.47 20.03
CA TYR A 33 22.51 -0.88 20.19
C TYR A 33 22.39 -0.34 21.61
N ALA A 34 21.82 0.85 21.74
CA ALA A 34 21.55 1.49 23.02
C ALA A 34 20.14 2.11 22.97
N THR A 35 19.47 2.14 24.11
CA THR A 35 18.15 2.76 24.27
C THR A 35 18.14 3.60 25.55
N ASN A 36 17.47 4.75 25.52
CA ASN A 36 17.20 5.58 26.69
C ASN A 36 15.83 5.27 27.31
N ALA A 37 15.07 4.34 26.74
CA ALA A 37 13.79 3.88 27.29
C ALA A 37 14.03 2.91 28.46
N SER A 38 13.16 2.97 29.48
CA SER A 38 13.17 1.99 30.55
C SER A 38 12.73 0.61 30.05
N GLU A 39 13.22 -0.45 30.69
CA GLU A 39 12.92 -1.83 30.31
C GLU A 39 11.42 -2.16 30.38
N GLU A 40 10.71 -1.55 31.33
CA GLU A 40 9.25 -1.65 31.45
C GLU A 40 8.49 -1.09 30.24
N LYS A 41 9.03 -0.02 29.62
CA LYS A 41 8.41 0.62 28.44
C LYS A 41 8.82 -0.08 27.14
N LEU A 42 10.09 -0.41 27.01
CA LEU A 42 10.64 -1.04 25.81
C LEU A 42 11.91 -1.83 26.16
N SER A 43 11.80 -3.15 26.18
CA SER A 43 12.96 -4.02 26.36
C SER A 43 13.99 -3.81 25.24
N LEU A 44 15.27 -4.04 25.53
CA LEU A 44 16.34 -3.90 24.53
C LEU A 44 16.08 -4.76 23.29
N SER A 45 15.60 -5.99 23.46
CA SER A 45 15.22 -6.88 22.36
C SER A 45 14.18 -6.24 21.44
N LYS A 46 13.08 -5.76 22.01
CA LYS A 46 12.02 -5.05 21.25
C LYS A 46 12.54 -3.77 20.61
N ALA A 47 13.40 -3.03 21.29
CA ALA A 47 14.02 -1.83 20.73
C ALA A 47 14.88 -2.15 19.50
N VAL A 48 15.66 -3.24 19.56
CA VAL A 48 16.45 -3.71 18.43
C VAL A 48 15.54 -4.18 17.29
N ASP A 49 14.47 -4.92 17.57
CA ASP A 49 13.51 -5.38 16.56
C ASP A 49 12.86 -4.20 15.84
N VAL A 50 12.30 -3.24 16.60
CA VAL A 50 11.69 -2.02 16.05
C VAL A 50 12.69 -1.20 15.23
N TYR A 51 13.93 -1.07 15.70
CA TYR A 51 14.96 -0.32 14.99
C TYR A 51 15.45 -1.05 13.74
N ARG A 52 15.47 -2.39 13.73
CA ARG A 52 15.76 -3.20 12.54
C ARG A 52 14.62 -3.15 11.52
N ASP A 53 13.38 -3.04 11.98
CA ASP A 53 12.19 -2.84 11.15
C ASP A 53 12.05 -1.42 10.58
N ALA A 54 13.08 -0.57 10.70
CA ALA A 54 13.12 0.81 10.18
C ALA A 54 13.00 0.93 8.64
N TYR A 55 12.78 -0.17 7.92
CA TYR A 55 12.42 -0.21 6.49
C TYR A 55 11.23 0.69 6.14
N LEU A 56 10.34 0.95 7.10
CA LEU A 56 9.21 1.87 6.96
C LEU A 56 9.64 3.29 6.54
N HIS A 57 10.78 3.78 7.05
CA HIS A 57 11.31 5.09 6.66
C HIS A 57 11.89 5.05 5.24
N GLU A 58 12.58 3.97 4.88
CA GLU A 58 13.18 3.79 3.56
C GLU A 58 12.12 3.79 2.44
N HIS A 59 10.96 3.19 2.70
CA HIS A 59 9.83 3.22 1.76
C HIS A 59 9.33 4.66 1.51
N GLY A 60 9.26 5.49 2.54
CA GLY A 60 8.87 6.89 2.39
C GLY A 60 9.88 7.68 1.56
N TYR A 61 11.18 7.51 1.83
CA TYR A 61 12.23 8.15 1.04
C TYR A 61 12.27 7.64 -0.40
N SER A 62 12.01 6.35 -0.63
CA SER A 62 11.88 5.79 -1.97
C SER A 62 10.72 6.41 -2.74
N ARG A 63 9.57 6.66 -2.09
CA ARG A 63 8.43 7.35 -2.71
C ARG A 63 8.75 8.79 -3.07
N LEU A 64 9.45 9.51 -2.20
CA LEU A 64 9.87 10.89 -2.45
C LEU A 64 10.83 10.97 -3.64
N LYS A 65 11.89 10.14 -3.63
CA LYS A 65 12.92 10.17 -4.68
C LYS A 65 12.45 9.56 -6.00
N GLY A 66 11.56 8.57 -5.95
CA GLY A 66 11.06 7.82 -7.12
C GLY A 66 9.58 8.06 -7.41
N LYS A 67 8.93 7.15 -8.13
CA LYS A 67 7.48 7.24 -8.38
C LYS A 67 6.69 6.91 -7.11
N PRO A 68 5.59 7.64 -6.81
CA PRO A 68 4.93 8.63 -7.66
C PRO A 68 5.39 10.09 -7.47
N LEU A 69 6.13 10.44 -6.41
CA LEU A 69 6.35 11.85 -6.03
C LEU A 69 7.53 12.52 -6.77
N SER A 70 8.45 11.72 -7.32
CA SER A 70 9.48 12.08 -8.31
C SER A 70 10.24 13.37 -8.01
N LEU A 71 10.80 13.49 -6.80
CA LEU A 71 11.61 14.63 -6.39
C LEU A 71 12.94 14.74 -7.16
N THR A 72 13.29 13.78 -8.02
CA THR A 72 14.57 13.75 -8.72
C THR A 72 14.43 13.35 -10.20
N PRO A 73 15.11 14.04 -11.14
CA PRO A 73 15.76 15.35 -11.00
C PRO A 73 14.75 16.48 -11.21
N LEU A 74 14.81 17.49 -10.34
CA LEU A 74 13.91 18.64 -10.38
C LEU A 74 14.66 19.87 -10.91
N TYR A 75 14.27 20.39 -12.08
CA TYR A 75 14.84 21.59 -12.68
C TYR A 75 14.16 22.87 -12.14
N LEU A 76 14.20 23.08 -10.82
CA LEU A 76 13.78 24.34 -10.22
C LEU A 76 14.99 25.22 -9.92
N HIS A 77 14.93 26.48 -10.35
CA HIS A 77 16.03 27.44 -10.20
C HIS A 77 15.86 28.42 -9.01
N LYS A 78 14.68 28.44 -8.38
CA LYS A 78 14.37 29.34 -7.24
C LYS A 78 14.23 28.54 -5.96
N ASP A 79 14.96 28.94 -4.93
CA ASP A 79 14.99 28.26 -3.62
C ASP A 79 13.62 28.18 -2.94
N ASP A 80 12.80 29.22 -3.08
CA ASP A 80 11.43 29.24 -2.53
C ASP A 80 10.54 28.17 -3.18
N GLN A 81 10.69 27.95 -4.49
CA GLN A 81 9.91 26.95 -5.22
C GLN A 81 10.37 25.53 -4.86
N ILE A 82 11.68 25.32 -4.67
CA ILE A 82 12.24 24.06 -4.18
C ILE A 82 11.67 23.76 -2.79
N THR A 83 11.72 24.74 -1.88
CA THR A 83 11.18 24.60 -0.52
C THR A 83 9.69 24.31 -0.53
N GLY A 84 8.92 25.04 -1.33
CA GLY A 84 7.48 24.85 -1.50
C GLY A 84 7.15 23.45 -2.00
N LEU A 85 7.86 22.96 -3.00
CA LEU A 85 7.64 21.61 -3.53
C LEU A 85 7.99 20.53 -2.52
N ILE A 86 9.12 20.63 -1.81
CA ILE A 86 9.49 19.65 -0.77
C ILE A 86 8.40 19.56 0.29
N ARG A 87 7.84 20.70 0.72
CA ARG A 87 6.71 20.72 1.69
C ARG A 87 5.48 20.03 1.13
N LEU A 88 5.10 20.34 -0.11
CA LEU A 88 3.96 19.71 -0.78
C LEU A 88 4.14 18.18 -0.92
N LEU A 89 5.30 17.74 -1.38
CA LEU A 89 5.60 16.31 -1.54
C LEU A 89 5.69 15.59 -0.19
N SER A 90 6.13 16.28 0.87
CA SER A 90 6.09 15.74 2.23
C SER A 90 4.65 15.54 2.73
N LEU A 91 3.74 16.45 2.43
CA LEU A 91 2.31 16.29 2.72
C LEU A 91 1.69 15.13 1.92
N ALA A 92 2.00 15.05 0.62
CA ALA A 92 1.56 13.96 -0.22
C ALA A 92 2.06 12.60 0.29
N LEU A 93 3.33 12.51 0.72
CA LEU A 93 3.86 11.29 1.33
C LEU A 93 3.09 10.90 2.58
N ARG A 94 2.81 11.85 3.49
CA ARG A 94 2.04 11.59 4.71
C ARG A 94 0.64 11.05 4.40
N LEU A 95 -0.03 11.63 3.40
CA LEU A 95 -1.32 11.15 2.93
C LEU A 95 -1.24 9.71 2.40
N LEU A 96 -0.23 9.41 1.56
CA LEU A 96 -0.03 8.06 1.05
C LEU A 96 0.20 7.06 2.18
N THR A 97 1.04 7.40 3.17
CA THR A 97 1.30 6.51 4.32
C THR A 97 0.09 6.34 5.23
N LEU A 98 -0.72 7.39 5.40
CA LEU A 98 -1.93 7.34 6.22
C LEU A 98 -2.97 6.39 5.62
N ILE A 99 -3.18 6.46 4.30
CA ILE A 99 -4.09 5.55 3.59
C ILE A 99 -3.65 4.09 3.77
N GLU A 100 -2.36 3.79 3.63
CA GLU A 100 -1.84 2.43 3.88
C GLU A 100 -2.07 1.99 5.31
N PHE A 101 -1.72 2.86 6.25
CA PHE A 101 -1.79 2.58 7.67
C PHE A 101 -3.21 2.22 8.08
N VAL A 102 -4.19 3.08 7.76
CA VAL A 102 -5.61 2.87 8.10
C VAL A 102 -6.12 1.55 7.53
N VAL A 103 -5.88 1.28 6.24
CA VAL A 103 -6.37 0.06 5.59
C VAL A 103 -5.70 -1.19 6.19
N ARG A 104 -4.39 -1.16 6.42
CA ARG A 104 -3.65 -2.30 6.99
C ARG A 104 -4.06 -2.56 8.44
N GLN A 105 -4.25 -1.51 9.23
CA GLN A 105 -4.72 -1.61 10.61
C GLN A 105 -6.08 -2.30 10.65
N ARG A 106 -7.05 -1.83 9.87
CA ARG A 106 -8.40 -2.45 9.86
C ARG A 106 -8.39 -3.88 9.34
N LEU A 107 -7.59 -4.18 8.32
CA LEU A 107 -7.45 -5.57 7.85
C LEU A 107 -6.85 -6.49 8.93
N ALA A 108 -5.93 -5.98 9.75
CA ALA A 108 -5.37 -6.72 10.87
C ALA A 108 -6.37 -6.91 12.01
N GLU A 109 -7.10 -5.85 12.39
CA GLU A 109 -8.17 -5.89 13.40
C GLU A 109 -9.29 -6.87 13.02
N GLU A 110 -9.69 -6.87 11.75
CA GLU A 110 -10.71 -7.78 11.21
C GLU A 110 -10.17 -9.19 10.88
N ALA A 111 -8.87 -9.45 11.09
CA ALA A 111 -8.18 -10.68 10.69
C ALA A 111 -8.47 -11.13 9.24
N CYS A 112 -8.64 -10.16 8.34
CA CYS A 112 -9.15 -10.36 6.98
C CYS A 112 -8.10 -10.11 5.90
N TYR A 113 -8.42 -10.49 4.68
CA TYR A 113 -7.57 -10.25 3.50
C TYR A 113 -8.34 -9.50 2.43
N LEU A 114 -7.66 -8.57 1.78
CA LEU A 114 -8.20 -7.87 0.62
C LEU A 114 -7.86 -8.63 -0.67
N LYS A 115 -8.86 -8.80 -1.55
CA LYS A 115 -8.74 -9.42 -2.89
C LYS A 115 -9.05 -8.40 -3.99
N GLY A 116 -8.63 -8.68 -5.22
CA GLY A 116 -8.99 -7.88 -6.38
C GLY A 116 -8.16 -6.60 -6.56
N VAL A 117 -7.14 -6.38 -5.73
CA VAL A 117 -6.27 -5.19 -5.82
C VAL A 117 -5.15 -5.32 -6.85
N TYR A 118 -4.75 -6.54 -7.20
CA TYR A 118 -3.69 -6.80 -8.19
C TYR A 118 -4.28 -7.15 -9.55
N ALA A 119 -4.14 -6.26 -10.53
CA ALA A 119 -4.71 -6.41 -11.87
C ALA A 119 -4.30 -7.72 -12.57
N GLY A 120 -3.04 -8.13 -12.45
CA GLY A 120 -2.50 -9.36 -13.07
C GLY A 120 -2.81 -10.66 -12.31
N ASN A 121 -3.29 -10.58 -11.07
CA ASN A 121 -3.69 -11.76 -10.29
C ASN A 121 -4.82 -11.39 -9.33
N ARG A 122 -6.06 -11.44 -9.83
CA ARG A 122 -7.26 -11.07 -9.08
C ARG A 122 -7.49 -11.92 -7.83
N ASN A 123 -6.99 -13.15 -7.81
CA ASN A 123 -7.12 -14.09 -6.69
C ASN A 123 -6.08 -13.85 -5.59
N ARG A 124 -5.02 -13.07 -5.87
CA ARG A 124 -4.01 -12.73 -4.86
C ARG A 124 -4.65 -11.95 -3.72
N LYS A 125 -4.52 -12.51 -2.52
CA LYS A 125 -4.92 -11.91 -1.24
C LYS A 125 -3.76 -11.10 -0.66
N THR A 126 -4.07 -10.04 0.07
CA THR A 126 -3.06 -9.26 0.81
C THR A 126 -3.66 -8.64 2.08
N GLN A 127 -2.85 -8.62 3.15
CA GLN A 127 -3.11 -7.85 4.38
C GLN A 127 -2.36 -6.53 4.39
N THR A 128 -1.33 -6.39 3.56
CA THR A 128 -0.43 -5.24 3.51
C THR A 128 -0.48 -4.50 2.17
N PRO A 129 -1.68 -4.13 1.64
CA PRO A 129 -1.76 -3.43 0.37
C PRO A 129 -1.02 -2.09 0.42
N ARG A 130 -0.50 -1.66 -0.74
CA ARG A 130 0.08 -0.32 -0.89
C ARG A 130 -0.95 0.68 -1.40
N THR A 131 -0.81 1.96 -1.02
CA THR A 131 -1.76 3.01 -1.43
C THR A 131 -1.88 3.09 -2.94
N GLU A 132 -0.78 2.97 -3.68
CA GLU A 132 -0.80 2.99 -5.14
C GLU A 132 -1.63 1.83 -5.71
N THR A 133 -1.59 0.66 -5.06
CA THR A 133 -2.40 -0.51 -5.44
C THR A 133 -3.86 -0.29 -5.12
N LEU A 134 -4.17 0.30 -3.96
CA LEU A 134 -5.54 0.64 -3.56
C LEU A 134 -6.17 1.65 -4.54
N LEU A 135 -5.46 2.75 -4.82
CA LEU A 135 -5.93 3.81 -5.73
C LEU A 135 -6.03 3.30 -7.18
N ALA A 136 -5.17 2.37 -7.59
CA ALA A 136 -5.25 1.79 -8.93
C ALA A 136 -6.58 1.04 -9.17
N VAL A 137 -7.24 0.52 -8.13
CA VAL A 137 -8.55 -0.15 -8.26
C VAL A 137 -9.66 0.82 -8.69
N PHE A 138 -9.50 2.11 -8.39
CA PHE A 138 -10.47 3.14 -8.78
C PHE A 138 -10.23 3.68 -10.20
N LYS A 139 -9.17 3.24 -10.89
CA LYS A 139 -8.99 3.56 -12.32
C LYS A 139 -10.13 2.92 -13.12
N GLY A 140 -10.76 3.72 -13.97
CA GLY A 140 -11.91 3.28 -14.78
C GLY A 140 -13.27 3.58 -14.15
N LEU A 141 -13.34 4.32 -13.05
CA LEU A 141 -14.56 5.02 -12.67
C LEU A 141 -14.81 6.17 -13.66
N ILE A 142 -16.01 6.21 -14.21
CA ILE A 142 -16.43 7.16 -15.24
C ILE A 142 -17.72 7.80 -14.76
N LEU A 143 -17.68 9.12 -14.60
CA LEU A 143 -18.87 9.96 -14.46
C LEU A 143 -19.15 10.61 -15.81
N THR A 144 -20.30 10.29 -16.40
CA THR A 144 -20.79 10.91 -17.64
C THR A 144 -21.82 11.95 -17.25
N ILE A 145 -21.66 13.18 -17.73
CA ILE A 145 -22.61 14.28 -17.53
C ILE A 145 -23.18 14.67 -18.89
N ILE A 146 -24.51 14.73 -19.00
CA ILE A 146 -25.25 15.09 -20.20
C ILE A 146 -26.13 16.30 -19.86
N GLN A 147 -25.92 17.41 -20.57
CA GLN A 147 -26.75 18.60 -20.43
C GLN A 147 -27.82 18.63 -21.52
N THR A 148 -29.09 18.70 -21.11
CA THR A 148 -30.25 18.79 -22.01
C THR A 148 -31.11 19.99 -21.62
N GLY A 149 -30.92 21.10 -22.33
CA GLY A 149 -31.56 22.38 -22.00
C GLY A 149 -31.08 22.89 -20.63
N GLU A 150 -32.02 23.20 -19.73
CA GLU A 150 -31.74 23.62 -18.35
C GLU A 150 -31.47 22.45 -17.39
N LYS A 151 -31.63 21.21 -17.84
CA LYS A 151 -31.44 20.02 -17.00
C LYS A 151 -30.08 19.39 -17.25
N GLU A 152 -29.40 19.05 -16.18
CA GLU A 152 -28.19 18.24 -16.19
C GLU A 152 -28.56 16.80 -15.83
N TRP A 153 -27.90 15.81 -16.43
CA TRP A 153 -28.06 14.40 -16.14
C TRP A 153 -26.69 13.81 -15.90
N GLY A 154 -26.55 12.89 -14.96
CA GLY A 154 -25.30 12.20 -14.71
C GLY A 154 -25.49 10.70 -14.60
N HIS A 155 -24.46 9.97 -15.02
CA HIS A 155 -24.36 8.54 -14.84
C HIS A 155 -22.95 8.19 -14.34
N LEU A 156 -22.91 7.53 -13.19
CA LEU A 156 -21.70 6.93 -12.65
C LEU A 156 -21.77 5.41 -12.85
N ASN A 157 -20.70 4.81 -13.37
CA ASN A 157 -20.64 3.35 -13.44
C ASN A 157 -20.64 2.72 -12.02
N PRO A 158 -21.34 1.58 -11.81
CA PRO A 158 -21.46 1.00 -10.48
C PRO A 158 -20.11 0.68 -9.83
N LEU A 159 -19.97 1.01 -8.54
CA LEU A 159 -18.79 0.64 -7.76
C LEU A 159 -18.71 -0.88 -7.61
N THR A 160 -17.56 -1.43 -7.97
CA THR A 160 -17.27 -2.87 -7.81
C THR A 160 -17.19 -3.26 -6.33
N PRO A 161 -17.38 -4.55 -5.98
CA PRO A 161 -17.27 -5.00 -4.58
C PRO A 161 -15.92 -4.67 -3.94
N THR A 162 -14.82 -4.73 -4.70
CA THR A 162 -13.50 -4.35 -4.19
C THR A 162 -13.40 -2.86 -3.92
N GLN A 163 -13.94 -1.99 -4.77
CA GLN A 163 -13.94 -0.53 -4.55
C GLN A 163 -14.74 -0.17 -3.30
N LYS A 164 -15.95 -0.72 -3.16
CA LYS A 164 -16.80 -0.57 -1.97
C LYS A 164 -16.08 -1.02 -0.70
N ARG A 165 -15.41 -2.17 -0.76
CA ARG A 165 -14.62 -2.69 0.37
C ARG A 165 -13.44 -1.78 0.74
N ILE A 166 -12.75 -1.20 -0.25
CA ILE A 166 -11.68 -0.23 0.03
C ILE A 166 -12.24 1.03 0.70
N LEU A 167 -13.38 1.55 0.25
CA LEU A 167 -14.04 2.71 0.89
C LEU A 167 -14.42 2.41 2.34
N GLN A 168 -15.01 1.24 2.61
CA GLN A 168 -15.31 0.79 3.97
C GLN A 168 -14.07 0.72 4.86
N LEU A 169 -12.96 0.15 4.35
CA LEU A 169 -11.68 0.09 5.08
C LEU A 169 -11.10 1.50 5.34
N LEU A 170 -11.40 2.48 4.50
CA LEU A 170 -11.03 3.89 4.71
C LEU A 170 -12.01 4.65 5.61
N GLY A 171 -13.14 4.04 5.99
CA GLY A 171 -14.19 4.71 6.76
C GLY A 171 -14.99 5.72 5.93
N MET A 172 -15.03 5.53 4.62
CA MET A 172 -15.77 6.36 3.68
C MET A 172 -17.01 5.62 3.19
N THR A 173 -18.09 6.36 2.95
CA THR A 173 -19.31 5.86 2.32
C THR A 173 -19.17 5.91 0.79
N GLU A 174 -20.01 5.15 0.09
CA GLU A 174 -20.08 5.20 -1.39
C GLU A 174 -20.55 6.59 -1.90
N GLU A 175 -21.15 7.38 -1.02
CA GLU A 175 -21.68 8.72 -1.28
C GLU A 175 -20.61 9.68 -1.81
N ILE A 176 -19.33 9.48 -1.46
CA ILE A 176 -18.24 10.29 -2.00
C ILE A 176 -18.18 10.27 -3.53
N TYR A 177 -18.70 9.20 -4.16
CA TYR A 177 -18.85 9.11 -5.60
C TYR A 177 -20.29 9.30 -6.06
N THR A 178 -21.27 8.72 -5.38
CA THR A 178 -22.67 8.80 -5.85
C THR A 178 -23.28 10.19 -5.71
N SER A 179 -22.81 11.02 -4.76
CA SER A 179 -23.23 12.42 -4.62
C SER A 179 -22.76 13.33 -5.77
N LEU A 180 -21.80 12.87 -6.59
CA LEU A 180 -21.35 13.60 -7.77
C LEU A 180 -22.37 13.52 -8.93
N VAL A 181 -23.34 12.61 -8.85
CA VAL A 181 -24.40 12.49 -9.84
C VAL A 181 -25.45 13.57 -9.58
N PRO A 182 -25.80 14.41 -10.58
CA PRO A 182 -26.83 15.44 -10.44
C PRO A 182 -28.17 14.86 -9.97
N GLU A 183 -28.84 15.56 -9.04
CA GLU A 183 -30.09 15.10 -8.40
C GLU A 183 -31.21 14.78 -9.40
N SER A 184 -31.26 15.52 -10.51
CA SER A 184 -32.16 15.31 -11.66
C SER A 184 -32.10 13.89 -12.23
N SER A 185 -31.00 13.17 -12.02
CA SER A 185 -30.78 11.80 -12.50
C SER A 185 -31.41 10.74 -11.59
N ASN A 186 -31.74 11.07 -10.34
CA ASN A 186 -32.33 10.14 -9.36
C ASN A 186 -33.81 9.81 -9.66
N VAL A 187 -34.43 10.53 -10.60
CA VAL A 187 -35.88 10.45 -10.87
C VAL A 187 -36.26 9.35 -11.87
N VAL A 188 -35.32 8.83 -12.68
CA VAL A 188 -35.67 8.09 -13.91
C VAL A 188 -35.48 6.57 -13.85
N PHE A 189 -34.76 5.99 -12.88
CA PHE A 189 -34.54 4.53 -12.87
C PHE A 189 -35.63 3.69 -12.17
N LEU A 190 -36.72 4.30 -11.70
CA LEU A 190 -37.85 3.56 -11.10
C LEU A 190 -38.93 3.09 -12.10
N SER A 191 -38.77 3.32 -13.42
CA SER A 191 -39.81 3.01 -14.41
C SER A 191 -39.46 1.91 -15.43
N ALA A 192 -38.59 0.96 -15.08
CA ALA A 192 -38.35 -0.21 -15.92
C ALA A 192 -38.12 -1.48 -15.06
N ASN A 193 -39.20 -1.95 -14.44
CA ASN A 193 -39.42 -3.35 -14.09
C ASN A 193 -40.91 -3.65 -14.19
#